data_AF-A0A3A0CEJ9-F1
#
_entry.id   AF-A0A3A0CEJ9-F1
#
_cell.length_a   1.000
_cell.length_b   1.000
_cell.length_c   1.000
_cell.angle_alpha   90.00
_cell.angle_beta   90.00
_cell.angle_gamma   90.00
#
_symmetry.space_group_name_H-M   'P 1'
#
loop_
_entity.id
_entity.type
_entity.pdbx_description
1 polymer ?
#
loop_
_entity_poly.entity_id
_entity_poly.type
_entity_poly.pdbx_seq_one_letter_code
_entity_poly.pdbx_strand_id
1 'polypeptide(L)'
;MDHAVRPNETGVTMNTPSRSASRSVFDGPSARGAAWFAACATALLMGCAASTPPIVSQDLDAAPVTTTDLGVPDSSVSTPGEHHLDTSRTTGRFPAGLSVARVVVAVDDASGGRGLRPGEMEVDRAAYWNQVMDTLPPVREVTLLRQLGIDPRGAGCDAFLSESVRINCNLCVLFGQRSDESGEEELIGVLWDAKQRRPLTAFRVPISPDPILLAECKEDDAERRSKIQNLAEANAEQELRTMVRNTIWDLVKLDSAVTTTQQSPWRTDDALLPRDRDPLRRIEELLRGQSNRP
;
A
#
# COMPACT_ATOMS: atom_id res chain seq x y z
N MET A 1 -58.03 14.96 8.92
CA MET A 1 -57.27 15.29 10.14
C MET A 1 -55.94 15.85 9.66
N ASP A 2 -55.98 17.16 9.42
CA ASP A 2 -54.88 17.95 8.88
C ASP A 2 -53.95 18.36 10.02
N HIS A 3 -52.66 18.01 9.90
CA HIS A 3 -51.62 18.62 10.71
C HIS A 3 -50.62 19.32 9.80
N ALA A 4 -50.83 20.63 9.67
CA ALA A 4 -49.84 21.59 9.24
C ALA A 4 -48.92 21.94 10.42
N VAL A 5 -47.60 21.79 10.27
CA VAL A 5 -46.60 22.44 11.12
C VAL A 5 -45.47 22.98 10.24
N ARG A 6 -45.10 24.23 10.55
CA ARG A 6 -44.32 25.21 9.79
C ARG A 6 -42.80 24.91 9.72
N PRO A 7 -42.08 25.56 8.78
CA PRO A 7 -40.62 25.47 8.65
C PRO A 7 -39.90 26.36 9.67
N ASN A 8 -38.72 25.92 10.10
CA ASN A 8 -37.82 26.69 10.97
C ASN A 8 -36.75 27.38 10.11
N GLU A 9 -36.86 28.70 10.02
CA GLU A 9 -35.80 29.61 9.56
C GLU A 9 -34.94 30.00 10.77
N THR A 10 -33.63 29.71 10.72
CA THR A 10 -32.64 30.43 11.53
C THR A 10 -31.38 30.59 10.70
N GLY A 11 -31.10 31.84 10.34
CA GLY A 11 -29.88 32.25 9.64
C GLY A 11 -28.75 32.69 10.58
N VAL A 12 -27.67 33.12 9.90
CA VAL A 12 -26.59 34.02 10.36
C VAL A 12 -25.63 33.34 11.37
N THR A 13 -24.32 33.22 11.12
CA THR A 13 -23.34 34.31 10.96
C THR A 13 -22.12 33.89 10.12
N MET A 14 -21.78 34.72 9.12
CA MET A 14 -20.43 34.82 8.57
C MET A 14 -19.48 35.35 9.64
N ASN A 15 -18.35 34.68 9.85
CA ASN A 15 -17.18 35.25 10.52
C ASN A 15 -15.96 35.09 9.61
N THR A 16 -15.53 36.22 9.04
CA THR A 16 -14.20 36.44 8.48
C THR A 16 -13.24 36.83 9.61
N PRO A 17 -12.02 36.30 9.62
CA PRO A 17 -10.87 37.05 10.10
C PRO A 17 -9.95 37.44 8.94
N SER A 18 -9.70 38.74 8.93
CA SER A 18 -8.76 39.51 8.13
C SER A 18 -7.41 39.61 8.88
N ARG A 19 -6.33 39.80 8.11
CA ARG A 19 -4.94 40.14 8.52
C ARG A 19 -4.17 38.98 9.18
N SER A 20 -2.88 38.79 8.95
CA SER A 20 -1.81 39.77 8.74
C SER A 20 -0.64 39.14 7.99
N ALA A 21 -0.05 39.90 7.09
CA ALA A 21 1.26 39.63 6.52
C ALA A 21 2.34 39.61 7.62
N SER A 22 3.33 38.73 7.46
CA SER A 22 4.63 38.83 8.13
C SER A 22 5.68 38.27 7.19
N ARG A 23 6.22 39.16 6.36
CA ARG A 23 7.50 38.96 5.68
C ARG A 23 8.59 38.95 6.76
N SER A 24 9.27 37.84 6.95
CA SER A 24 10.61 37.84 7.53
C SER A 24 11.61 37.62 6.41
N VAL A 25 12.23 38.74 6.01
CA VAL A 25 13.51 38.79 5.32
C VAL A 25 14.53 38.13 6.25
N PHE A 26 15.15 37.04 5.82
CA PHE A 26 16.34 36.51 6.49
C PHE A 26 17.54 36.81 5.60
N ASP A 27 18.19 37.92 5.92
CA ASP A 27 19.52 38.28 5.43
C ASP A 27 20.52 37.20 5.88
N GLY A 28 21.31 36.72 4.92
CA GLY A 28 22.46 35.87 5.21
C GLY A 28 23.64 36.65 5.78
N PRO A 29 24.55 36.00 6.51
CA PRO A 29 25.91 36.48 6.66
C PRO A 29 26.88 35.64 5.83
N SER A 30 27.48 36.33 4.86
CA SER A 30 28.92 36.38 4.56
C SER A 30 29.79 35.16 4.90
N ALA A 31 30.37 34.61 3.84
CA ALA A 31 31.60 33.82 3.85
C ALA A 31 32.75 34.56 4.55
N ARG A 32 33.24 34.01 5.67
CA ARG A 32 34.61 34.20 6.19
C ARG A 32 34.98 32.98 7.02
N GLY A 33 36.21 32.47 6.82
CA GLY A 33 36.87 31.61 7.80
C GLY A 33 37.30 30.25 7.29
N ALA A 34 38.33 30.25 6.44
CA ALA A 34 39.16 29.09 6.20
C ALA A 34 39.94 28.68 7.47
N ALA A 35 40.30 27.40 7.52
CA ALA A 35 41.43 26.83 8.24
C ALA A 35 41.38 26.78 9.77
N TRP A 36 40.82 25.70 10.30
CA TRP A 36 41.41 25.00 11.46
C TRP A 36 41.60 23.52 11.08
N PHE A 37 42.81 23.23 10.65
CA PHE A 37 43.32 21.87 10.46
C PHE A 37 43.62 21.23 11.82
N ALA A 38 43.39 19.91 11.88
CA ALA A 38 44.18 18.93 12.61
C ALA A 38 44.28 19.06 14.14
N ALA A 39 43.46 18.27 14.85
CA ALA A 39 43.91 17.40 15.94
C ALA A 39 42.70 16.70 16.57
N CYS A 40 42.44 15.45 16.15
CA CYS A 40 41.90 14.34 16.96
C CYS A 40 41.60 13.15 16.05
N ALA A 41 42.64 12.69 15.35
CA ALA A 41 42.76 11.26 15.11
C ALA A 41 43.17 10.62 16.45
N THR A 42 42.74 9.38 16.70
CA THR A 42 43.16 8.47 17.78
C THR A 42 42.36 8.46 19.10
N ALA A 43 41.04 8.31 19.05
CA ALA A 43 40.30 7.53 20.05
C ALA A 43 38.93 7.13 19.47
N LEU A 44 38.53 5.86 19.64
CA LEU A 44 37.27 5.20 19.23
C LEU A 44 37.39 4.20 18.06
N LEU A 45 38.42 3.34 18.13
CA LEU A 45 38.34 1.95 17.68
C LEU A 45 38.12 1.00 18.88
N MET A 46 37.37 1.44 19.90
CA MET A 46 36.75 0.50 20.83
C MET A 46 35.43 0.08 20.19
N GLY A 47 35.49 -1.03 19.46
CA GLY A 47 34.31 -1.76 19.04
C GLY A 47 33.49 -2.12 20.27
N CYS A 48 32.45 -1.34 20.54
CA CYS A 48 31.30 -1.82 21.25
C CYS A 48 30.65 -2.88 20.35
N ALA A 49 31.19 -4.09 20.40
CA ALA A 49 30.39 -5.29 20.19
C ALA A 49 29.39 -5.34 21.36
N ALA A 50 28.44 -4.42 21.37
CA ALA A 50 27.18 -4.66 22.03
C ALA A 50 26.63 -5.87 21.27
N SER A 51 26.86 -7.05 21.86
CA SER A 51 26.07 -8.25 21.60
C SER A 51 24.63 -7.77 21.73
N THR A 52 24.07 -7.36 20.60
CA THR A 52 22.65 -7.08 20.50
C THR A 52 22.09 -8.47 20.75
N PRO A 53 21.43 -8.71 21.90
CA PRO A 53 20.84 -10.01 22.12
C PRO A 53 20.01 -10.30 20.87
N PRO A 54 20.07 -11.52 20.30
CA PRO A 54 19.15 -11.85 19.23
C PRO A 54 17.78 -11.43 19.75
N ILE A 55 17.12 -10.51 19.04
CA ILE A 55 15.73 -10.21 19.31
C ILE A 55 15.06 -11.55 19.06
N VAL A 56 14.87 -12.31 20.12
CA VAL A 56 14.10 -13.54 20.10
C VAL A 56 12.71 -13.01 19.82
N SER A 57 12.36 -12.97 18.54
CA SER A 57 10.98 -12.99 18.09
C SER A 57 10.39 -14.16 18.85
N GLN A 58 9.69 -13.88 19.95
CA GLN A 58 8.85 -14.90 20.53
C GLN A 58 7.92 -15.29 19.39
N ASP A 59 7.98 -16.55 18.98
CA ASP A 59 7.01 -17.14 18.07
C ASP A 59 5.67 -17.12 18.78
N LEU A 60 5.05 -15.92 18.79
CA LEU A 60 3.69 -15.73 19.20
C LEU A 60 2.87 -16.50 18.17
N ASP A 61 2.14 -17.50 18.66
CA ASP A 61 1.27 -18.37 17.87
C ASP A 61 0.47 -17.51 16.89
N ALA A 62 0.82 -17.63 15.61
CA ALA A 62 0.16 -16.89 14.55
C ALA A 62 -1.16 -17.58 14.24
N ALA A 63 -2.27 -16.92 14.54
CA ALA A 63 -3.58 -17.41 14.17
C ALA A 63 -3.92 -17.02 12.71
N PRO A 64 -4.73 -17.82 11.99
CA PRO A 64 -5.22 -17.46 10.67
C PRO A 64 -6.03 -16.16 10.73
N VAL A 65 -5.85 -15.32 9.72
CA VAL A 65 -6.54 -14.04 9.59
C VAL A 65 -7.97 -14.27 9.14
N THR A 66 -8.91 -13.53 9.74
CA THR A 66 -10.30 -13.46 9.29
C THR A 66 -10.60 -12.11 8.67
N THR A 67 -11.67 -12.05 7.89
CA THR A 67 -12.15 -10.82 7.25
C THR A 67 -12.59 -9.78 8.27
N THR A 68 -13.15 -10.21 9.40
CA THR A 68 -13.43 -9.35 10.55
C THR A 68 -12.18 -8.75 11.17
N ASP A 69 -11.07 -9.49 11.24
CA ASP A 69 -9.80 -8.95 11.74
C ASP A 69 -9.31 -7.79 10.83
N LEU A 70 -9.57 -7.89 9.52
CA LEU A 70 -9.26 -6.85 8.54
C LEU A 70 -10.25 -5.67 8.56
N GLY A 71 -11.31 -5.71 9.39
CA GLY A 71 -12.29 -4.63 9.54
C GLY A 71 -13.43 -4.64 8.52
N VAL A 72 -13.71 -5.78 7.89
CA VAL A 72 -14.77 -5.91 6.88
C VAL A 72 -15.65 -7.11 7.17
N PRO A 73 -17.00 -7.02 7.04
CA PRO A 73 -17.87 -8.17 7.26
C PRO A 73 -17.60 -9.29 6.24
N ASP A 74 -17.75 -10.56 6.66
CA ASP A 74 -17.53 -11.74 5.80
C ASP A 74 -18.39 -11.72 4.53
N SER A 75 -19.58 -11.12 4.61
CA SER A 75 -20.50 -10.97 3.47
C SER A 75 -19.98 -10.05 2.36
N SER A 76 -18.97 -9.22 2.63
CA SER A 76 -18.35 -8.33 1.64
C SER A 76 -17.36 -9.06 0.74
N VAL A 77 -16.85 -10.21 1.19
CA VAL A 77 -15.83 -10.94 0.48
C VAL A 77 -16.53 -11.78 -0.55
N SER A 78 -16.33 -11.39 -1.80
CA SER A 78 -16.93 -12.07 -2.94
C SER A 78 -16.34 -13.49 -3.04
N THR A 79 -17.03 -14.36 -3.78
CA THR A 79 -16.48 -15.67 -4.13
C THR A 79 -15.10 -15.51 -4.78
N PRO A 80 -14.19 -16.50 -4.64
CA PRO A 80 -12.87 -16.44 -5.26
C PRO A 80 -12.93 -15.97 -6.71
N GLY A 81 -12.11 -14.97 -7.06
CA GLY A 81 -12.05 -14.38 -8.40
C GLY A 81 -13.07 -13.27 -8.71
N GLU A 82 -14.11 -13.10 -7.89
CA GLU A 82 -14.99 -11.94 -7.96
C GLU A 82 -14.52 -10.84 -7.00
N HIS A 83 -14.73 -9.57 -7.36
CA HIS A 83 -14.48 -8.45 -6.45
C HIS A 83 -15.50 -7.35 -6.71
N HIS A 84 -16.18 -6.92 -5.65
CA HIS A 84 -17.12 -5.81 -5.70
C HIS A 84 -16.37 -4.51 -5.44
N LEU A 85 -16.12 -3.77 -6.51
CA LEU A 85 -15.52 -2.45 -6.41
C LEU A 85 -16.56 -1.41 -5.97
N ASP A 86 -16.20 -0.60 -4.99
CA ASP A 86 -16.93 0.63 -4.70
C ASP A 86 -16.93 1.57 -5.92
N THR A 87 -18.09 1.71 -6.55
CA THR A 87 -18.29 2.51 -7.77
C THR A 87 -18.46 4.01 -7.49
N SER A 88 -18.25 4.47 -6.26
CA SER A 88 -18.33 5.90 -5.96
C SER A 88 -17.27 6.69 -6.71
N ARG A 89 -17.70 7.71 -7.46
CA ARG A 89 -16.78 8.64 -8.13
C ARG A 89 -15.99 9.41 -7.09
N THR A 90 -14.69 9.53 -7.30
CA THR A 90 -13.80 10.31 -6.44
C THR A 90 -13.27 11.52 -7.20
N THR A 91 -12.76 12.50 -6.44
CA THR A 91 -12.10 13.66 -7.02
C THR A 91 -10.74 13.83 -6.36
N GLY A 92 -9.67 13.74 -7.13
CA GLY A 92 -8.31 13.94 -6.66
C GLY A 92 -7.77 12.83 -5.78
N ARG A 93 -8.26 11.59 -5.95
CA ARG A 93 -7.66 10.43 -5.27
C ARG A 93 -6.27 10.16 -5.83
N PHE A 94 -6.09 10.32 -7.15
CA PHE A 94 -4.83 10.06 -7.83
C PHE A 94 -4.10 11.35 -8.24
N PRO A 95 -2.74 11.34 -8.28
CA PRO A 95 -1.87 10.20 -7.98
C PRO A 95 -1.81 9.86 -6.47
N ALA A 96 -1.68 8.57 -6.15
CA ALA A 96 -1.69 8.08 -4.77
C ALA A 96 -0.45 7.23 -4.45
N GLY A 97 0.07 7.33 -3.22
CA GLY A 97 0.96 6.30 -2.68
C GLY A 97 0.16 5.09 -2.22
N LEU A 98 0.69 3.89 -2.45
CA LEU A 98 0.13 2.62 -2.02
C LEU A 98 0.98 2.03 -0.90
N SER A 99 0.41 1.83 0.27
CA SER A 99 1.05 1.01 1.30
C SER A 99 0.57 -0.43 1.22
N VAL A 100 1.43 -1.39 1.54
CA VAL A 100 1.09 -2.81 1.55
C VAL A 100 1.60 -3.43 2.84
N ALA A 101 0.75 -4.18 3.53
CA ALA A 101 1.11 -4.94 4.71
C ALA A 101 0.60 -6.37 4.60
N ARG A 102 1.52 -7.33 4.74
CA ARG A 102 1.15 -8.68 5.14
C ARG A 102 0.87 -8.63 6.63
N VAL A 103 -0.25 -9.18 7.06
CA VAL A 103 -0.65 -9.21 8.47
C VAL A 103 -0.83 -10.65 8.95
N VAL A 104 -0.56 -10.84 10.22
CA VAL A 104 -0.86 -12.07 10.96
C VAL A 104 -1.59 -11.71 12.24
N VAL A 105 -2.41 -12.61 12.76
CA VAL A 105 -3.13 -12.37 14.00
C VAL A 105 -2.24 -12.73 15.18
N ALA A 106 -2.05 -11.76 16.07
CA ALA A 106 -1.56 -11.98 17.41
C ALA A 106 -2.77 -12.22 18.32
N VAL A 107 -2.78 -13.37 18.99
CA VAL A 107 -3.77 -13.68 20.03
C VAL A 107 -3.19 -13.25 21.36
N ASP A 108 -3.84 -12.31 22.05
CA ASP A 108 -3.46 -11.94 23.41
C ASP A 108 -4.17 -12.85 24.42
N ASP A 109 -3.41 -13.76 25.02
CA ASP A 109 -3.91 -14.74 26.00
C ASP A 109 -4.60 -14.08 27.22
N ALA A 110 -4.23 -12.84 27.56
CA ALA A 110 -4.75 -12.18 28.75
C ALA A 110 -6.13 -11.53 28.53
N SER A 111 -6.38 -11.02 27.32
CA SER A 111 -7.61 -10.30 26.99
C SER A 111 -8.55 -11.07 26.05
N GLY A 112 -8.08 -12.16 25.46
CA GLY A 112 -8.77 -12.85 24.36
C GLY A 112 -8.92 -11.97 23.11
N GLY A 113 -8.26 -10.81 23.08
CA GLY A 113 -8.29 -9.88 21.97
C GLY A 113 -7.48 -10.42 20.80
N ARG A 114 -8.05 -10.34 19.60
CA ARG A 114 -7.34 -10.59 18.34
C ARG A 114 -6.80 -9.26 17.83
N GLY A 115 -5.48 -9.14 17.73
CA GLY A 115 -4.81 -7.98 17.15
C GLY A 115 -4.08 -8.35 15.87
N LEU A 116 -3.95 -7.43 14.92
CA LEU A 116 -3.11 -7.60 13.75
C LEU A 116 -1.69 -7.13 14.05
N ARG A 117 -0.70 -7.93 13.66
CA ARG A 117 0.71 -7.49 13.62
C ARG A 117 1.25 -7.63 12.20
N PRO A 118 2.23 -6.81 11.80
CA PRO A 118 2.91 -7.00 10.51
C PRO A 118 3.56 -8.39 10.47
N GLY A 119 3.18 -9.17 9.47
CA GLY A 119 3.80 -10.45 9.14
C GLY A 119 5.11 -10.24 8.41
N GLU A 120 6.01 -11.21 8.51
CA GLU A 120 7.25 -11.20 7.74
C GLU A 120 6.94 -11.42 6.25
N MET A 121 7.60 -10.64 5.41
CA MET A 121 7.54 -10.77 3.97
C MET A 121 8.95 -10.83 3.45
N GLU A 122 9.29 -11.92 2.75
CA GLU A 122 10.59 -12.09 2.13
C GLU A 122 10.89 -10.92 1.19
N VAL A 123 12.15 -10.46 1.18
CA VAL A 123 12.58 -9.27 0.42
C VAL A 123 12.28 -9.39 -1.07
N ASP A 124 12.42 -10.60 -1.62
CA ASP A 124 12.13 -10.87 -3.04
C ASP A 124 10.62 -10.79 -3.31
N ARG A 125 9.78 -11.31 -2.41
CA ARG A 125 8.32 -11.20 -2.50
C ARG A 125 7.85 -9.75 -2.42
N ALA A 126 8.46 -9.01 -1.51
CA ALA A 126 8.32 -7.57 -1.33
C ALA A 126 8.63 -6.77 -2.62
N ALA A 127 9.69 -7.13 -3.35
CA ALA A 127 10.08 -6.44 -4.58
C ALA A 127 9.03 -6.57 -5.71
N TYR A 128 8.29 -7.67 -5.77
CA TYR A 128 7.25 -7.87 -6.80
C TYR A 128 6.07 -6.89 -6.67
N TRP A 129 5.79 -6.37 -5.47
CA TRP A 129 4.77 -5.34 -5.30
C TRP A 129 5.13 -4.03 -6.02
N ASN A 130 6.43 -3.69 -6.08
CA ASN A 130 6.90 -2.56 -6.86
C ASN A 130 6.71 -2.83 -8.37
N GLN A 131 7.13 -4.02 -8.83
CA GLN A 131 7.08 -4.37 -10.26
C GLN A 131 5.66 -4.32 -10.84
N VAL A 132 4.66 -4.76 -10.08
CA VAL A 132 3.26 -4.76 -10.53
C VAL A 132 2.76 -3.33 -10.77
N MET A 133 3.25 -2.37 -9.97
CA MET A 133 2.83 -0.98 -9.99
C MET A 133 3.65 -0.12 -10.97
N ASP A 134 4.79 -0.60 -11.48
CA ASP A 134 5.55 0.08 -12.55
C ASP A 134 4.70 0.37 -13.80
N THR A 135 3.65 -0.43 -13.99
CA THR A 135 2.70 -0.29 -15.12
C THR A 135 1.49 0.60 -14.81
N LEU A 136 1.42 1.20 -13.62
CA LEU A 136 0.34 2.05 -13.14
C LEU A 136 0.84 3.47 -12.80
N PRO A 137 0.99 4.37 -13.79
CA PRO A 137 1.41 5.76 -13.56
C PRO A 137 0.63 6.54 -12.48
N PRO A 138 -0.68 6.27 -12.24
CA PRO A 138 -1.42 6.91 -11.14
C PRO A 138 -0.94 6.53 -9.73
N VAL A 139 -0.19 5.43 -9.57
CA VAL A 139 0.44 5.06 -8.31
C VAL A 139 1.83 5.69 -8.27
N ARG A 140 2.07 6.59 -7.32
CA ARG A 140 3.34 7.33 -7.19
C ARG A 140 4.46 6.44 -6.68
N GLU A 141 4.16 5.64 -5.67
CA GLU A 141 5.11 4.79 -4.96
C GLU A 141 4.36 3.65 -4.26
N VAL A 142 5.10 2.58 -4.00
CA VAL A 142 4.64 1.45 -3.18
C VAL A 142 5.55 1.36 -1.97
N THR A 143 4.96 1.38 -0.77
CA THR A 143 5.71 1.25 0.48
C THR A 143 5.20 0.06 1.27
N LEU A 144 6.11 -0.85 1.62
CA LEU A 144 5.76 -1.96 2.50
C LEU A 144 5.77 -1.49 3.95
N LEU A 145 4.64 -1.66 4.63
CA LEU A 145 4.55 -1.35 6.05
C LEU A 145 5.33 -2.42 6.83
N ARG A 146 6.31 -1.95 7.60
CA ARG A 146 7.12 -2.76 8.51
C ARG A 146 6.62 -2.56 9.95
N GLN A 147 7.20 -3.29 10.89
CA GLN A 147 6.87 -3.19 12.32
C GLN A 147 7.09 -1.80 12.95
N LEU A 148 7.83 -0.91 12.29
CA LEU A 148 8.09 0.45 12.80
C LEU A 148 6.80 1.28 12.83
N GLY A 149 6.24 1.49 14.02
CA GLY A 149 5.06 2.34 14.24
C GLY A 149 3.76 1.57 14.49
N ILE A 150 3.78 0.24 14.41
CA ILE A 150 2.64 -0.63 14.67
C ILE A 150 2.97 -1.49 15.89
N ASP A 151 2.03 -1.62 16.83
CA ASP A 151 2.27 -2.41 18.04
C ASP A 151 2.52 -3.88 17.67
N PRO A 152 3.70 -4.45 17.98
CA PRO A 152 4.00 -5.84 17.67
C PRO A 152 3.14 -6.84 18.44
N ARG A 153 2.53 -6.41 19.56
CA ARG A 153 1.61 -7.23 20.36
C ARG A 153 0.23 -7.38 19.74
N GLY A 154 -0.06 -6.60 18.68
CA GLY A 154 -1.34 -6.57 18.01
C GLY A 154 -1.92 -5.17 18.01
N ALA A 155 -2.38 -4.75 16.85
CA ALA A 155 -3.04 -3.48 16.62
C ALA A 155 -4.31 -3.69 15.78
N GLY A 156 -5.28 -2.78 15.89
CA GLY A 156 -6.43 -2.78 14.97
C GLY A 156 -6.03 -2.31 13.56
N CYS A 157 -6.90 -2.54 12.56
CA CYS A 157 -6.66 -2.10 11.20
C CYS A 157 -6.41 -0.58 11.10
N ASP A 158 -7.07 0.21 11.97
CA ASP A 158 -6.90 1.66 12.07
C ASP A 158 -5.45 2.12 12.29
N ALA A 159 -4.63 1.32 12.98
CA ALA A 159 -3.23 1.64 13.20
C ALA A 159 -2.44 1.56 11.88
N PHE A 160 -2.70 0.54 11.06
CA PHE A 160 -2.09 0.38 9.75
C PHE A 160 -2.52 1.50 8.79
N LEU A 161 -3.81 1.87 8.80
CA LEU A 161 -4.32 2.96 7.97
C LEU A 161 -3.73 4.31 8.39
N SER A 162 -3.61 4.56 9.69
CA SER A 162 -2.98 5.78 10.22
C SER A 162 -1.51 5.86 9.85
N GLU A 163 -0.80 4.73 9.93
CA GLU A 163 0.59 4.61 9.54
C GLU A 163 0.77 4.84 8.03
N SER A 164 -0.10 4.27 7.19
CA SER A 164 -0.14 4.52 5.74
C SER A 164 -0.28 6.02 5.43
N VAL A 165 -1.21 6.71 6.10
CA VAL A 165 -1.40 8.15 5.91
C VAL A 165 -0.16 8.93 6.37
N ARG A 166 0.48 8.53 7.48
CA ARG A 166 1.70 9.15 8.00
C ARG A 166 2.85 9.12 6.99
N ILE A 167 2.95 8.05 6.20
CA ILE A 167 3.93 7.90 5.12
C ILE A 167 3.41 8.42 3.76
N ASN A 168 2.35 9.23 3.74
CA ASN A 168 1.73 9.82 2.54
C ASN A 168 1.21 8.79 1.51
N CYS A 169 0.84 7.59 1.97
CA CYS A 169 0.13 6.59 1.18
C CYS A 169 -1.36 6.66 1.47
N ASN A 170 -2.15 7.13 0.49
CA ASN A 170 -3.60 7.27 0.62
C ASN A 170 -4.36 5.96 0.38
N LEU A 171 -3.71 4.98 -0.26
CA LEU A 171 -4.23 3.63 -0.42
C LEU A 171 -3.42 2.67 0.46
N CYS A 172 -4.09 1.67 1.02
CA CYS A 172 -3.47 0.64 1.85
C CYS A 172 -4.03 -0.73 1.51
N VAL A 173 -3.17 -1.72 1.26
CA VAL A 173 -3.55 -3.12 1.10
C VAL A 173 -3.13 -3.87 2.35
N LEU A 174 -4.09 -4.44 3.06
CA LEU A 174 -3.85 -5.36 4.16
C LEU A 174 -4.22 -6.76 3.67
N PHE A 175 -3.30 -7.71 3.75
CA PHE A 175 -3.59 -9.09 3.37
C PHE A 175 -2.93 -10.09 4.30
N GLY A 176 -3.52 -11.27 4.41
CA GLY A 176 -3.02 -12.34 5.27
C GLY A 176 -3.58 -13.69 4.85
N GLN A 177 -3.05 -14.74 5.46
CA GLN A 177 -3.47 -16.10 5.20
C GLN A 177 -4.61 -16.49 6.13
N ARG A 178 -5.64 -17.10 5.56
CA ARG A 178 -6.76 -17.72 6.26
C ARG A 178 -6.69 -19.22 6.00
N SER A 179 -7.04 -20.00 7.02
CA SER A 179 -7.23 -21.45 6.92
C SER A 179 -8.65 -21.75 7.35
N ASP A 180 -9.38 -22.49 6.52
CA ASP A 180 -10.74 -22.93 6.83
C ASP A 180 -10.73 -24.27 7.60
N GLU A 181 -11.87 -24.64 8.21
CA GLU A 181 -12.04 -25.92 8.92
C GLU A 181 -11.84 -27.14 7.99
N SER A 182 -12.04 -26.95 6.68
CA SER A 182 -11.76 -27.94 5.64
C SER A 182 -10.26 -28.18 5.40
N GLY A 183 -9.38 -27.35 5.96
CA GLY A 183 -7.95 -27.36 5.70
C GLY A 183 -7.56 -26.67 4.39
N GLU A 184 -8.51 -26.04 3.69
CA GLU A 184 -8.20 -25.18 2.54
C GLU A 184 -7.59 -23.87 3.04
N GLU A 185 -6.48 -23.49 2.43
CA GLU A 185 -5.77 -22.24 2.72
C GLU A 185 -6.07 -21.20 1.63
N GLU A 186 -6.21 -19.95 2.04
CA GLU A 186 -6.48 -18.85 1.13
C GLU A 186 -5.80 -17.57 1.59
N LEU A 187 -5.47 -16.70 0.65
CA LEU A 187 -5.11 -15.32 0.93
C LEU A 187 -6.37 -14.46 0.91
N ILE A 188 -6.60 -13.75 2.02
CA ILE A 188 -7.60 -12.70 2.10
C ILE A 188 -6.91 -11.34 2.11
N GLY A 189 -7.44 -10.40 1.35
CA GLY A 189 -6.89 -9.05 1.26
C GLY A 189 -7.98 -8.01 1.21
N VAL A 190 -7.69 -6.80 1.69
CA VAL A 190 -8.61 -5.65 1.59
C VAL A 190 -7.81 -4.45 1.11
N LEU A 191 -8.29 -3.81 0.05
CA LEU A 191 -7.82 -2.49 -0.39
C LEU A 191 -8.64 -1.41 0.33
N TRP A 192 -7.95 -0.54 1.03
CA TRP A 192 -8.51 0.57 1.80
C TRP A 192 -8.18 1.92 1.16
N ASP A 193 -9.14 2.84 1.23
CA ASP A 193 -8.84 4.27 1.24
C ASP A 193 -8.39 4.62 2.67
N ALA A 194 -7.07 4.73 2.86
CA ALA A 194 -6.48 4.95 4.18
C ALA A 194 -6.86 6.31 4.77
N LYS A 195 -7.08 7.32 3.92
CA LYS A 195 -7.45 8.67 4.36
C LYS A 195 -8.89 8.73 4.82
N GLN A 196 -9.80 8.11 4.08
CA GLN A 196 -11.23 8.05 4.43
C GLN A 196 -11.55 6.92 5.41
N ARG A 197 -10.59 6.04 5.68
CA ARG A 197 -10.75 4.81 6.48
C ARG A 197 -11.92 3.96 6.00
N ARG A 198 -12.00 3.78 4.68
CA ARG A 198 -13.09 3.05 4.04
C ARG A 198 -12.53 1.86 3.26
N PRO A 199 -13.08 0.65 3.42
CA PRO A 199 -12.73 -0.47 2.56
C PRO A 199 -13.29 -0.21 1.17
N LEU A 200 -12.46 -0.36 0.14
CA LEU A 200 -12.84 -0.16 -1.27
C LEU A 200 -13.21 -1.47 -1.94
N THR A 201 -12.49 -2.54 -1.61
CA THR A 201 -12.76 -3.90 -2.08
C THR A 201 -12.07 -4.91 -1.17
N ALA A 202 -12.64 -6.11 -1.10
CA ALA A 202 -12.02 -7.27 -0.48
C ALA A 202 -11.69 -8.32 -1.57
N PHE A 203 -10.65 -9.10 -1.32
CA PHE A 203 -10.12 -10.12 -2.22
C PHE A 203 -10.00 -11.44 -1.49
N ARG A 204 -10.21 -12.52 -2.23
CA ARG A 204 -10.04 -13.89 -1.77
C ARG A 204 -9.36 -14.69 -2.87
N VAL A 205 -8.24 -15.31 -2.54
CA VAL A 205 -7.41 -16.09 -3.48
C VAL A 205 -7.09 -17.44 -2.88
N PRO A 206 -7.52 -18.56 -3.46
CA PRO A 206 -7.20 -19.87 -2.93
C PRO A 206 -5.70 -20.15 -3.08
N ILE A 207 -5.10 -20.77 -2.07
CA ILE A 207 -3.76 -21.33 -2.14
C ILE A 207 -3.92 -22.80 -2.51
N SER A 208 -3.92 -23.07 -3.82
CA SER A 208 -4.05 -24.44 -4.35
C SER A 208 -2.69 -24.95 -4.81
N PRO A 209 -2.07 -25.91 -4.10
CA PRO A 209 -0.85 -26.53 -4.57
C PRO A 209 -1.13 -27.39 -5.81
N ASP A 210 -0.14 -27.51 -6.69
CA ASP A 210 -0.28 -28.31 -7.91
C ASP A 210 -0.47 -29.79 -7.54
N PRO A 211 -1.60 -30.42 -7.91
CA PRO A 211 -1.89 -31.80 -7.56
C PRO A 211 -0.88 -32.79 -8.17
N ILE A 212 -0.26 -32.45 -9.31
CA ILE A 212 0.76 -33.29 -9.95
C ILE A 212 2.03 -33.29 -9.09
N LEU A 213 2.48 -32.11 -8.67
CA LEU A 213 3.67 -31.98 -7.82
C LEU A 213 3.47 -32.62 -6.46
N LEU A 214 2.26 -32.53 -5.89
CA LEU A 214 1.90 -33.20 -4.65
C LEU A 214 1.89 -34.73 -4.80
N ALA A 215 1.34 -35.26 -5.89
CA ALA A 215 1.30 -36.70 -6.14
C ALA A 215 2.69 -37.32 -6.34
N GLU A 216 3.64 -36.54 -6.87
CA GLU A 216 5.05 -36.95 -6.99
C GLU A 216 5.86 -36.81 -5.69
N CYS A 217 5.31 -36.12 -4.69
CA CYS A 217 5.98 -35.89 -3.42
C CYS A 217 5.78 -37.09 -2.49
N LYS A 218 6.89 -37.71 -2.07
CA LYS A 218 6.85 -38.83 -1.13
C LYS A 218 6.35 -38.36 0.24
N GLU A 219 5.78 -39.30 1.01
CA GLU A 219 5.17 -38.95 2.29
C GLU A 219 6.16 -38.45 3.35
N ASP A 220 7.43 -38.82 3.23
CA ASP A 220 8.52 -38.48 4.13
C ASP A 220 9.28 -37.21 3.72
N ASP A 221 8.99 -36.64 2.55
CA ASP A 221 9.72 -35.50 1.98
C ASP A 221 9.10 -34.16 2.41
N ALA A 222 9.24 -33.84 3.69
CA ALA A 222 8.72 -32.60 4.28
C ALA A 222 9.29 -31.33 3.62
N GLU A 223 10.55 -31.37 3.17
CA GLU A 223 11.20 -30.25 2.50
C GLU A 223 10.55 -29.98 1.13
N ARG A 224 10.31 -31.02 0.32
CA ARG A 224 9.64 -30.88 -0.97
C ARG A 224 8.20 -30.41 -0.81
N ARG A 225 7.46 -30.91 0.19
CA ARG A 225 6.11 -30.40 0.50
C ARG A 225 6.12 -28.92 0.84
N SER A 226 7.05 -28.49 1.70
CA SER A 226 7.20 -27.07 2.05
C SER A 226 7.48 -26.21 0.82
N LYS A 227 8.35 -26.67 -0.09
CA LYS A 227 8.63 -25.97 -1.36
C LYS A 227 7.38 -25.87 -2.25
N ILE A 228 6.60 -26.95 -2.36
CA ILE A 228 5.35 -26.96 -3.14
C ILE A 228 4.34 -25.96 -2.55
N GLN A 229 4.21 -25.92 -1.22
CA GLN A 229 3.33 -24.98 -0.53
C GLN A 229 3.77 -23.52 -0.75
N ASN A 230 5.06 -23.24 -0.58
CA ASN A 230 5.61 -21.90 -0.81
C ASN A 230 5.39 -21.43 -2.26
N LEU A 231 5.49 -22.34 -3.23
CA LEU A 231 5.20 -22.04 -4.64
C LEU A 231 3.71 -21.73 -4.85
N ALA A 232 2.82 -22.51 -4.24
CA ALA A 232 1.37 -22.28 -4.29
C ALA A 232 1.00 -20.91 -3.70
N GLU A 233 1.60 -20.58 -2.56
CA GLU A 233 1.40 -19.29 -1.88
C GLU A 233 1.95 -18.12 -2.72
N ALA A 234 3.11 -18.29 -3.34
CA ALA A 234 3.68 -17.27 -4.23
C ALA A 234 2.80 -17.01 -5.46
N ASN A 235 2.20 -18.05 -6.04
CA ASN A 235 1.25 -17.94 -7.14
C ASN A 235 -0.04 -17.22 -6.71
N ALA A 236 -0.61 -17.59 -5.55
CA ALA A 236 -1.78 -16.91 -4.99
C ALA A 236 -1.49 -15.43 -4.73
N GLU A 237 -0.31 -15.08 -4.21
CA GLU A 237 0.07 -13.68 -4.01
C GLU A 237 0.21 -12.93 -5.34
N GLN A 238 0.75 -13.56 -6.39
CA GLN A 238 0.82 -12.96 -7.72
C GLN A 238 -0.57 -12.67 -8.29
N GLU A 239 -1.53 -13.57 -8.11
CA GLU A 239 -2.92 -13.37 -8.50
C GLU A 239 -3.56 -12.23 -7.70
N LEU A 240 -3.37 -12.20 -6.37
CA LEU A 240 -3.81 -11.10 -5.51
C LEU A 240 -3.28 -9.74 -5.99
N ARG A 241 -1.98 -9.65 -6.27
CA ARG A 241 -1.35 -8.43 -6.80
C ARG A 241 -2.00 -8.00 -8.12
N THR A 242 -2.31 -8.96 -8.98
CA THR A 242 -2.96 -8.70 -10.28
C THR A 242 -4.37 -8.17 -10.10
N MET A 243 -5.16 -8.72 -9.17
CA MET A 243 -6.48 -8.20 -8.82
C MET A 243 -6.41 -6.79 -8.25
N VAL A 244 -5.52 -6.54 -7.28
CA VAL A 244 -5.30 -5.20 -6.70
C VAL A 244 -4.96 -4.18 -7.80
N ARG A 245 -4.03 -4.53 -8.69
CA ARG A 245 -3.64 -3.69 -9.83
C ARG A 245 -4.84 -3.34 -10.71
N ASN A 246 -5.63 -4.34 -11.11
CA ASN A 246 -6.80 -4.14 -11.96
C ASN A 246 -7.85 -3.27 -11.27
N THR A 247 -8.09 -3.50 -9.97
CA THR A 247 -9.01 -2.67 -9.19
C THR A 247 -8.54 -1.22 -9.08
N ILE A 248 -7.25 -0.98 -8.85
CA ILE A 248 -6.70 0.38 -8.84
C ILE A 248 -6.91 1.06 -10.20
N TRP A 249 -6.69 0.35 -11.30
CA TRP A 249 -6.94 0.88 -12.64
C TRP A 249 -8.41 1.29 -12.84
N ASP A 250 -9.35 0.49 -12.32
CA ASP A 250 -10.77 0.82 -12.38
C ASP A 250 -11.14 2.00 -11.47
N LEU A 251 -10.53 2.12 -10.28
CA LEU A 251 -10.66 3.31 -9.44
C LEU A 251 -10.15 4.58 -10.13
N VAL A 252 -9.06 4.49 -10.87
CA VAL A 252 -8.51 5.63 -11.64
C VAL A 252 -9.50 6.09 -12.70
N LYS A 253 -10.19 5.16 -13.38
CA LYS A 253 -11.23 5.52 -14.37
C LYS A 253 -12.41 6.27 -13.74
N LEU A 254 -12.68 6.03 -12.45
CA LEU A 254 -13.75 6.67 -11.69
C LEU A 254 -13.31 7.97 -11.00
N ASP A 255 -12.01 8.27 -10.99
CA ASP A 255 -11.45 9.48 -10.37
C ASP A 255 -11.46 10.66 -11.34
N SER A 256 -11.96 11.80 -10.88
CA SER A 256 -11.88 13.07 -11.58
C SER A 256 -10.71 13.88 -11.04
N ALA A 257 -10.01 14.61 -11.92
CA ALA A 257 -8.98 15.53 -11.46
C ALA A 257 -9.58 16.60 -10.53
N VAL A 258 -8.87 16.95 -9.46
CA VAL A 258 -9.24 18.14 -8.67
C VAL A 258 -9.28 19.33 -9.61
N THR A 259 -10.35 20.11 -9.55
CA THR A 259 -10.43 21.40 -10.23
C THR A 259 -9.46 22.36 -9.55
N THR A 260 -8.17 22.25 -9.88
CA THR A 260 -7.16 23.22 -9.43
C THR A 260 -7.28 24.45 -10.32
N THR A 261 -7.28 25.64 -9.71
CA THR A 261 -7.25 26.92 -10.45
C THR A 261 -5.90 27.18 -11.13
N GLN A 262 -4.88 26.39 -10.81
CA GLN A 262 -3.60 26.38 -11.51
C GLN A 262 -3.56 25.21 -12.47
N GLN A 263 -3.35 25.51 -13.76
CA GLN A 263 -2.96 24.51 -14.74
C GLN A 263 -1.66 23.87 -14.26
N SER A 264 -1.61 22.53 -14.25
CA SER A 264 -0.35 21.83 -14.02
C SER A 264 0.67 22.36 -15.02
N PRO A 265 1.87 22.79 -14.59
CA PRO A 265 2.90 23.28 -15.52
C PRO A 265 3.36 22.20 -16.52
N TRP A 266 2.96 20.95 -16.28
CA TRP A 266 3.24 19.79 -17.13
C TRP A 266 2.03 19.33 -17.97
N ARG A 267 0.86 19.96 -17.84
CA ARG A 267 -0.26 19.78 -18.77
C ARG A 267 -0.03 20.68 -19.99
N THR A 268 0.83 20.23 -20.90
CA THR A 268 0.57 20.51 -22.31
C THR A 268 -0.63 19.67 -22.72
N ASP A 269 -1.58 20.21 -23.48
CA ASP A 269 -2.79 19.51 -23.95
C ASP A 269 -2.53 18.25 -24.81
N ASP A 270 -1.27 17.83 -24.93
CA ASP A 270 -0.91 16.55 -25.50
C ASP A 270 -1.30 15.43 -24.55
N ALA A 271 -2.22 14.58 -25.01
CA ALA A 271 -2.52 13.33 -24.35
C ALA A 271 -1.20 12.64 -23.98
N LEU A 272 -1.05 12.27 -22.71
CA LEU A 272 -0.08 11.27 -22.28
C LEU A 272 -0.49 9.95 -22.92
N LEU A 273 -0.28 9.85 -24.23
CA LEU A 273 -0.28 8.58 -24.93
C LEU A 273 0.68 7.68 -24.13
N PRO A 274 0.35 6.39 -23.94
CA PRO A 274 1.33 5.44 -23.43
C PRO A 274 2.61 5.68 -24.21
N ARG A 275 3.75 5.92 -23.53
CA ARG A 275 5.08 6.03 -24.17
C ARG A 275 5.07 5.10 -25.36
N ASP A 276 5.15 5.66 -26.57
CA ASP A 276 4.97 4.92 -27.83
C ASP A 276 5.57 3.54 -27.65
N ARG A 277 4.73 2.50 -27.72
CA ARG A 277 5.15 1.10 -27.52
C ARG A 277 6.25 0.69 -28.51
N ASP A 278 6.48 1.52 -29.53
CA ASP A 278 7.48 1.32 -30.54
C ASP A 278 8.46 2.51 -30.61
N PRO A 279 9.53 2.51 -29.80
CA PRO A 279 10.55 3.56 -29.83
C PRO A 279 11.24 3.67 -31.19
N LEU A 280 11.19 2.62 -32.02
CA LEU A 280 11.78 2.61 -33.36
C LEU A 280 10.99 3.48 -34.34
N ARG A 281 9.65 3.52 -34.21
CA ARG A 281 8.80 4.36 -35.06
C ARG A 281 9.13 5.85 -34.91
N ARG A 282 9.40 6.29 -33.67
CA ARG A 282 9.82 7.69 -33.39
C ARG A 282 11.21 7.99 -33.96
N ILE A 283 12.12 7.02 -33.96
CA ILE A 283 13.45 7.16 -34.58
C ILE A 283 13.31 7.24 -36.11
N GLU A 284 12.46 6.41 -36.72
CA GLU A 284 12.20 6.46 -38.17
C GLU A 284 11.58 7.80 -38.60
N GLU A 285 10.64 8.34 -37.82
CA GLU A 285 10.04 9.65 -38.09
C GLU A 285 11.05 10.79 -37.97
N LEU A 286 11.95 10.73 -36.97
CA LEU A 286 13.05 11.70 -36.83
C LEU A 286 14.05 11.61 -37.99
N LEU A 287 14.38 10.40 -38.44
CA LEU A 287 15.28 10.20 -39.58
C LEU A 287 14.65 10.66 -40.90
N ARG A 288 13.34 10.44 -41.10
CA ARG A 288 12.60 10.96 -42.27
C ARG A 288 12.46 12.48 -42.24
N GLY A 289 12.31 13.08 -41.05
CA GLY A 289 12.26 14.54 -40.89
C GLY A 289 13.58 15.25 -41.20
N GLN A 290 14.72 14.56 -41.06
CA GLN A 290 16.04 15.10 -41.39
C GLN A 290 16.37 15.06 -42.89
N SER A 291 15.75 14.18 -43.68
CA SER A 291 16.03 14.06 -45.12
C SER A 291 15.37 15.14 -45.98
N ASN A 292 14.52 15.99 -45.40
CA ASN A 292 13.76 17.03 -46.12
C ASN A 292 14.19 18.47 -45.77
N ARG A 293 15.38 18.65 -45.18
CA ARG A 293 15.99 19.99 -45.07
C ARG A 293 16.90 20.22 -46.29
N PRO A 294 16.56 21.16 -47.19
CA PRO A 294 17.41 21.53 -48.33
C PRO A 294 18.71 22.20 -47.88
#